data_AF-A0A2A7HX36-F1
#
_entry.id   AF-A0A2A7HX36-F1
#
_cell.length_a   1.000
_cell.length_b   1.000
_cell.length_c   1.000
_cell.angle_alpha   90.00
_cell.angle_beta   90.00
_cell.angle_gamma   90.00
#
_symmetry.space_group_name_H-M   'P 1'
#
loop_
_entity.id
_entity.type
_entity.pdbx_description
1 polymer ?
#
loop_
_entity_poly.entity_id
_entity_poly.type
_entity_poly.pdbx_seq_one_letter_code
_entity_poly.pdbx_strand_id
1 'polypeptide(L)' 'MKKYVLSIMLIVLGFIFLSIHGANSNVAENGMLMEPYFFLVPVSYVLFLMGIGMSVFTFIQSRLKVNK' A
#
# COMPACT_ATOMS: atom_id res chain seq x y z
N MET A 1 -13.07 -14.04 -1.63
CA MET A 1 -12.46 -13.27 -2.73
C MET A 1 -13.11 -11.90 -2.89
N LYS A 2 -14.36 -11.77 -3.39
CA LYS A 2 -15.02 -10.46 -3.64
C LYS A 2 -14.96 -9.47 -2.45
N LYS A 3 -15.14 -9.97 -1.22
CA LYS A 3 -15.10 -9.15 0.02
C LYS A 3 -13.73 -8.50 0.30
N TYR A 4 -12.64 -9.03 -0.26
CA TYR A 4 -11.27 -8.54 -0.04
C TYR A 4 -10.71 -7.78 -1.24
N VAL A 5 -11.49 -7.61 -2.32
CA VAL A 5 -11.01 -6.98 -3.56
C VAL A 5 -10.48 -5.57 -3.29
N LEU A 6 -11.24 -4.78 -2.53
CA LEU A 6 -10.82 -3.41 -2.19
C LEU A 6 -9.52 -3.38 -1.37
N SER A 7 -9.39 -4.25 -0.36
CA SER A 7 -8.16 -4.39 0.42
C SER A 7 -6.95 -4.78 -0.43
N ILE A 8 -7.13 -5.73 -1.35
CA ILE A 8 -6.08 -6.18 -2.26
C ILE A 8 -5.69 -5.05 -3.22
N MET A 9 -6.66 -4.30 -3.76
CA MET A 9 -6.38 -3.16 -4.64
C MET A 9 -5.57 -2.08 -3.93
N LEU A 10 -5.89 -1.75 -2.67
CA LEU A 10 -5.12 -0.77 -1.89
C LEU A 10 -3.67 -1.22 -1.68
N ILE A 11 -3.47 -2.51 -1.35
CA ILE A 11 -2.12 -3.08 -1.17
C ILE A 11 -1.34 -3.05 -2.48
N VAL A 12 -1.94 -3.51 -3.58
CA VAL A 12 -1.30 -3.48 -4.91
C VAL A 12 -0.94 -2.06 -5.31
N LEU A 13 -1.82 -1.08 -5.07
CA LEU A 13 -1.56 0.32 -5.36
C LEU A 13 -0.39 0.88 -4.52
N GLY A 14 -0.29 0.50 -3.24
CA GLY A 14 0.84 0.84 -2.39
C GLY A 14 2.17 0.32 -2.94
N PHE A 15 2.20 -0.92 -3.43
CA PHE A 15 3.39 -1.48 -4.09
C PHE A 15 3.73 -0.75 -5.40
N ILE A 16 2.73 -0.40 -6.21
CA ILE A 16 2.95 0.38 -7.43
C ILE A 16 3.60 1.73 -7.09
N PHE A 17 3.14 2.42 -6.04
CA PHE A 17 3.70 3.69 -5.61
C PHE A 17 5.15 3.57 -5.14
N LEU A 18 5.48 2.53 -4.37
CA LEU A 18 6.87 2.25 -3.98
C LEU A 18 7.74 1.91 -5.18
N SER A 19 7.23 1.13 -6.14
CA SER A 19 7.95 0.80 -7.37
C SER A 19 8.24 2.04 -8.21
N ILE A 20 7.27 2.96 -8.34
CA ILE A 20 7.47 4.24 -9.03
C ILE A 20 8.55 5.07 -8.32
N HIS A 21 8.47 5.21 -6.99
CA HIS A 21 9.49 5.92 -6.22
C HIS A 21 10.88 5.31 -6.42
N GLY A 22 11.03 3.99 -6.24
CA GLY A 22 12.32 3.32 -6.37
C GLY A 22 12.89 3.36 -7.79
N ALA A 23 12.04 3.21 -8.82
CA ALA A 23 12.47 3.22 -10.22
C ALA A 23 12.93 4.61 -10.72
N ASN A 24 12.54 5.68 -10.03
CA ASN A 24 12.84 7.06 -10.41
C ASN A 24 13.79 7.76 -9.42
N SER A 25 14.29 7.04 -8.41
CA SER A 25 15.28 7.59 -7.49
C SER A 25 16.69 7.34 -8.06
N ASN A 26 17.52 8.37 -8.09
CA ASN A 26 18.87 8.30 -8.64
C ASN A 26 19.86 9.15 -7.85
N VAL A 27 21.15 8.85 -7.99
CA VAL A 27 22.23 9.67 -7.42
C VAL A 27 22.71 10.63 -8.51
N ALA A 28 22.66 11.92 -8.24
CA ALA A 28 23.16 12.97 -9.14
C ALA A 28 24.69 12.99 -9.18
N GLU A 29 25.27 13.67 -10.18
CA GLU A 29 26.73 13.75 -10.38
C GLU A 29 27.48 14.38 -9.19
N ASN A 30 26.80 15.22 -8.40
CA ASN A 30 27.34 15.80 -7.17
C ASN A 30 27.23 14.87 -5.94
N GLY A 31 26.82 13.61 -6.13
CA GLY A 31 26.66 12.62 -5.08
C GLY A 31 25.36 12.76 -4.27
N MET A 32 24.49 13.71 -4.60
CA MET A 32 23.21 13.89 -3.91
C MET A 32 22.17 12.88 -4.38
N LEU A 33 21.39 12.34 -3.46
CA LEU A 33 20.23 11.51 -3.78
C LEU A 33 19.07 12.40 -4.24
N MET A 34 18.54 12.11 -5.43
CA MET A 34 17.39 12.79 -6.03
C MET A 34 16.20 11.84 -6.02
N GLU A 35 15.15 12.22 -5.29
CA GLU A 35 13.95 11.40 -5.08
C GLU A 35 12.69 12.18 -5.47
N PRO A 36 12.42 12.37 -6.77
CA PRO A 36 11.32 13.22 -7.25
C PRO A 36 9.93 12.77 -6.75
N TYR A 37 9.78 11.51 -6.38
CA TYR A 37 8.53 10.92 -5.88
C TYR A 37 8.61 10.46 -4.43
N PHE A 38 9.48 11.07 -3.60
CA PHE A 38 9.61 10.71 -2.17
C PHE A 38 8.26 10.73 -1.41
N PHE A 39 7.35 11.63 -1.79
CA PHE A 39 6.01 11.71 -1.20
C PHE A 39 5.18 10.42 -1.37
N LEU A 40 5.49 9.58 -2.36
CA LEU A 40 4.79 8.30 -2.56
C LEU A 40 5.11 7.28 -1.44
N VAL A 41 6.24 7.43 -0.74
CA VAL A 41 6.62 6.56 0.38
C VAL A 41 5.59 6.64 1.53
N PRO A 42 5.34 7.80 2.17
CA PRO A 42 4.33 7.88 3.23
C PRO A 42 2.93 7.56 2.72
N VAL A 43 2.59 7.91 1.47
CA VAL A 43 1.29 7.56 0.88
C VAL A 43 1.13 6.04 0.76
N SER A 44 2.18 5.32 0.35
CA SER A 44 2.15 3.86 0.28
C SER A 44 1.90 3.20 1.65
N TYR A 45 2.45 3.76 2.73
CA TYR A 45 2.22 3.27 4.09
C TYR A 45 0.77 3.47 4.54
N VAL A 46 0.15 4.60 4.20
CA VAL A 46 -1.28 4.83 4.46
C VAL A 46 -2.13 3.80 3.69
N LEU A 47 -1.79 3.52 2.42
CA LEU A 47 -2.49 2.51 1.62
C LEU A 47 -2.34 1.10 2.21
N PHE A 48 -1.15 0.73 2.68
CA PHE A 48 -0.93 -0.56 3.33
C PHE A 48 -1.70 -0.68 4.64
N LEU A 49 -1.66 0.36 5.48
CA LEU A 49 -2.41 0.40 6.73
C LEU A 49 -3.92 0.21 6.46
N MET A 50 -4.47 0.94 5.49
CA MET A 50 -5.87 0.81 5.10
C MET A 50 -6.18 -0.59 4.53
N GLY A 51 -5.36 -1.08 3.60
CA GLY A 51 -5.56 -2.38 2.98
C GLY A 51 -5.53 -3.54 3.98
N ILE A 52 -4.53 -3.55 4.87
CA ILE A 52 -4.40 -4.55 5.95
C ILE A 52 -5.55 -4.41 6.95
N GLY A 53 -5.83 -3.19 7.41
CA GLY A 53 -6.91 -2.92 8.37
C GLY A 53 -8.27 -3.38 7.86
N MET A 54 -8.59 -3.07 6.60
CA MET A 54 -9.83 -3.52 5.95
C MET A 54 -9.88 -5.05 5.79
N SER A 55 -8.75 -5.70 5.51
CA SER A 55 -8.68 -7.16 5.41
C SER A 55 -9.00 -7.82 6.76
N VAL A 56 -8.36 -7.34 7.84
CA VAL A 56 -8.60 -7.81 9.22
C VAL A 56 -10.06 -7.58 9.62
N PHE A 57 -10.58 -6.38 9.39
CA PHE A 57 -11.97 -6.04 9.69
C PHE A 57 -12.96 -6.95 8.95
N THR A 58 -12.75 -7.15 7.65
CA THR A 58 -13.58 -8.03 6.81
C THR A 58 -13.52 -9.48 7.28
N PHE A 59 -12.34 -9.94 7.70
CA PHE A 59 -12.15 -11.27 8.27
C PHE A 59 -12.93 -11.44 9.56
N ILE A 60 -12.79 -10.51 10.51
CA ILE A 60 -13.52 -10.53 11.79
C ILE A 60 -15.03 -10.54 11.54
N GLN A 61 -15.56 -9.63 10.71
CA GLN A 61 -16.98 -9.61 10.38
C GLN A 61 -17.46 -10.92 9.77
N SER A 62 -16.66 -11.54 8.89
CA SER A 62 -17.01 -12.81 8.27
C SER A 62 -17.08 -13.95 9.28
N ARG A 63 -16.22 -13.97 10.31
CA ARG A 63 -16.25 -14.97 11.38
C ARG A 63 -17.43 -14.75 12.34
N LEU A 64 -17.72 -13.49 12.69
CA LEU A 64 -18.87 -13.16 13.53
C LEU A 64 -20.21 -13.49 12.87
N LYS A 65 -20.32 -13.32 11.54
CA LYS A 65 -21.54 -13.65 10.79
C LYS A 65 -21.74 -15.16 10.59
N VAL A 66 -20.70 -15.98 10.73
CA VAL A 66 -20.78 -17.44 10.63
C VAL A 66 -21.24 -18.08 11.95
N ASN A 67 -20.97 -17.42 13.08
CA ASN A 67 -21.34 -17.88 14.42
C ASN A 67 -22.69 -17.32 14.93
N LYS A 68 -23.43 -16.61 14.09
CA LYS A 68 -24.82 -16.18 14.31
C LYS A 68 -25.73 -16.96 13.40
#